data_AF-A0A7V8ZSU4-F1
#
_entry.id   AF-A0A7V8ZSU4-F1
#
_cell.length_a   1.000
_cell.length_b   1.000
_cell.length_c   1.000
_cell.angle_alpha   90.00
_cell.angle_beta   90.00
_cell.angle_gamma   90.00
#
_symmetry.space_group_name_H-M   'P 1'
#
loop_
_entity.id
_entity.type
_entity.pdbx_description
1 polymer ?
#
loop_
_entity_poly.entity_id
_entity_poly.type
_entity_poly.pdbx_seq_one_letter_code
_entity_poly.pdbx_strand_id
1 'polypeptide(L)'
;MQSKAASARNRWVIAASGMVTMMTLGTIYSWSLFTQPLSGGFGWSNMTTTWTFALAFFSLSFGAMVGGRWHDKIGPRKVAFTGVML
;
A
#
# COMPACT_ATOMS: atom_id res chain seq x y z
N MET A 1 -27.66 -8.75 8.98
CA MET A 1 -27.32 -8.54 7.55
C MET A 1 -26.06 -9.32 7.26
N GLN A 2 -26.20 -10.35 6.42
CA GLN A 2 -25.36 -11.53 6.39
C GLN A 2 -24.04 -11.27 5.67
N SER A 3 -22.92 -11.45 6.39
CA SER A 3 -21.58 -11.65 5.84
C SER A 3 -21.66 -12.80 4.84
N LYS A 4 -21.48 -12.48 3.55
CA LYS A 4 -21.65 -13.44 2.46
C LYS A 4 -20.57 -14.51 2.60
N ALA A 5 -21.03 -15.69 3.00
CA ALA A 5 -20.26 -16.91 3.17
C ALA A 5 -19.09 -17.02 2.18
N ALA A 6 -17.87 -16.91 2.70
CA ALA A 6 -16.72 -17.50 2.03
C ALA A 6 -16.88 -19.02 2.16
N SER A 7 -17.64 -19.60 1.22
CA SER A 7 -17.51 -20.98 0.77
C SER A 7 -16.04 -21.41 0.87
N ALA A 8 -15.76 -22.61 1.38
CA ALA A 8 -14.44 -23.19 1.62
C ALA A 8 -13.48 -23.10 0.42
N ARG A 9 -13.05 -21.89 0.08
CA ARG A 9 -12.33 -21.52 -1.13
C ARG A 9 -10.92 -21.13 -0.69
N ASN A 10 -10.14 -22.19 -0.54
CA ASN A 10 -8.69 -22.21 -0.46
C ASN A 10 -8.08 -21.23 0.56
N ARG A 11 -7.94 -21.66 1.81
CA ARG A 11 -7.27 -20.93 2.91
C ARG A 11 -5.91 -20.36 2.50
N TRP A 12 -5.22 -21.04 1.59
CA TRP A 12 -3.96 -20.61 0.97
C TRP A 12 -4.05 -19.28 0.22
N VAL A 13 -5.19 -18.96 -0.40
CA VAL A 13 -5.38 -17.68 -1.12
C VAL A 13 -5.47 -16.51 -0.14
N ILE A 14 -6.12 -16.72 1.01
CA ILE A 14 -6.18 -15.70 2.07
C ILE A 14 -4.78 -15.51 2.67
N ALA A 15 -4.06 -16.60 2.95
CA ALA A 15 -2.68 -16.54 3.42
C ALA A 15 -1.75 -15.83 2.42
N ALA A 16 -1.86 -16.13 1.13
CA ALA A 16 -1.10 -15.48 0.07
C ALA A 16 -1.40 -13.97 -0.01
N SER A 17 -2.67 -13.56 0.08
CA SER A 17 -3.02 -12.13 0.11
C SER A 17 -2.45 -11.39 1.33
N GLY A 18 -2.38 -12.05 2.48
CA GLY A 18 -1.72 -11.52 3.68
C GLY A 18 -0.22 -11.38 3.50
N MET A 19 0.44 -12.38 2.91
CA MET A 19 1.88 -12.32 2.58
C MET A 19 2.21 -11.17 1.63
N VAL A 20 1.42 -10.98 0.57
CA VAL A 20 1.59 -9.86 -0.38
C VAL A 20 1.45 -8.52 0.35
N THR A 21 0.48 -8.40 1.26
CA THR A 21 0.28 -7.16 2.03
C THR A 21 1.47 -6.88 2.95
N MET A 22 2.04 -7.91 3.59
CA MET A 22 3.27 -7.78 4.39
C MET A 22 4.49 -7.39 3.55
N MET A 23 4.60 -7.88 2.32
CA MET A 23 5.68 -7.47 1.40
C MET A 23 5.63 -5.99 1.07
N THR A 24 4.44 -5.41 0.89
CA THR A 24 4.28 -3.97 0.64
C THR A 24 4.89 -3.11 1.77
N LEU A 25 4.76 -3.54 3.03
CA LEU A 25 5.40 -2.86 4.17
C LEU A 25 6.94 -2.93 4.07
N GLY A 26 7.49 -4.05 3.59
CA GLY A 26 8.93 -4.19 3.34
C GLY A 26 9.46 -3.27 2.23
N THR A 27 8.68 -3.05 1.17
CA THR A 27 9.03 -2.12 0.08
C THR A 27 9.16 -0.69 0.60
N ILE A 28 8.24 -0.25 1.45
CA ILE A 28 8.28 1.08 2.06
C ILE A 28 9.51 1.23 2.97
N TYR A 29 9.85 0.20 3.75
CA TYR A 29 11.07 0.21 4.57
C TYR A 29 12.34 0.29 3.72
N SER A 30 12.36 -0.37 2.57
CA SER A 30 13.50 -0.38 1.63
C SER A 30 13.79 1.00 1.04
N TRP A 31 12.81 1.93 1.01
CA TRP A 31 13.04 3.33 0.63
C TRP A 31 14.18 3.97 1.42
N SER A 32 14.30 3.63 2.71
CA SER A 32 15.36 4.15 3.57
C SER A 32 16.76 3.80 3.06
N LEU A 33 16.93 2.63 2.43
CA LEU A 33 18.22 2.21 1.85
C LEU A 33 18.60 3.02 0.60
N PHE A 34 17.61 3.56 -0.12
CA PHE A 34 17.85 4.39 -1.29
C PHE A 34 18.23 5.83 -0.95
N THR A 35 18.04 6.27 0.30
CA THR A 35 18.40 7.64 0.73
C THR A 35 19.89 7.95 0.51
N GLN A 36 20.76 7.00 0.82
CA GLN A 36 22.22 7.13 0.71
C GLN A 36 22.69 7.22 -0.77
N PRO A 37 22.29 6.33 -1.70
CA PRO A 37 22.63 6.48 -3.10
C PRO A 37 21.95 7.67 -3.78
N LEU A 38 20.74 8.07 -3.37
CA LEU A 38 20.08 9.31 -3.85
C LEU A 38 20.87 10.56 -3.45
N SER A 39 21.36 10.60 -2.21
CA SER A 39 22.20 11.72 -1.75
C SER A 39 23.56 11.76 -2.46
N GLY A 40 24.20 10.60 -2.66
CA GLY A 40 25.50 10.51 -3.34
C GLY A 40 25.45 10.73 -4.86
N GLY A 41 24.40 10.27 -5.55
CA GLY A 41 24.28 10.35 -7.01
C GLY A 41 23.58 11.61 -7.53
N PHE A 42 22.56 12.10 -6.82
CA PHE A 42 21.77 13.26 -7.23
C PHE A 42 22.01 14.51 -6.36
N GLY A 43 22.89 14.41 -5.33
CA GLY A 43 23.15 15.53 -4.41
C GLY A 43 21.95 15.89 -3.54
N TRP A 44 20.99 14.99 -3.38
CA TRP A 44 19.78 15.26 -2.59
C TRP A 44 20.12 15.44 -1.11
N SER A 45 19.58 16.50 -0.51
CA SER A 45 19.64 16.71 0.94
C SER A 45 18.72 15.72 1.66
N ASN A 46 19.11 15.30 2.87
CA ASN A 46 18.27 14.50 3.75
C ASN A 46 16.86 15.10 3.95
N MET A 47 16.76 16.44 3.87
CA MET A 47 15.49 17.14 3.93
C MET A 47 14.58 16.80 2.75
N THR A 48 15.12 16.79 1.52
CA THR A 48 14.36 16.48 0.29
C THR A 48 13.82 15.06 0.34
N THR A 49 14.64 14.09 0.74
CA THR A 49 14.23 12.69 0.87
C THR A 49 13.15 12.49 1.93
N THR A 50 13.23 13.24 3.03
CA THR A 50 12.21 13.23 4.10
C THR A 50 10.88 13.80 3.59
N TRP A 51 10.91 14.90 2.85
CA TRP A 51 9.70 15.46 2.23
C TRP A 51 9.07 14.52 1.21
N THR A 52 9.86 13.87 0.36
CA THR A 52 9.35 12.86 -0.59
C THR A 52 8.67 11.70 0.14
N PHE A 53 9.29 11.17 1.19
CA PHE A 53 8.72 10.10 1.99
C PHE A 53 7.43 10.55 2.69
N ALA A 54 7.42 11.76 3.28
CA ALA A 54 6.23 12.32 3.89
C ALA A 54 5.08 12.48 2.89
N LEU A 55 5.36 12.96 1.69
CA LEU A 55 4.36 13.13 0.63
C LEU A 55 3.80 11.78 0.14
N ALA A 56 4.67 10.76 0.06
CA ALA A 56 4.27 9.40 -0.29
C ALA A 56 3.33 8.81 0.78
N PHE A 57 3.69 8.91 2.07
CA PHE A 57 2.84 8.47 3.17
C PHE A 57 1.55 9.25 3.27
N PHE A 58 1.60 10.56 3.00
CA PHE A 58 0.42 11.41 2.95
C PHE A 58 -0.52 10.93 1.85
N SER A 59 -0.02 10.67 0.63
CA SER A 59 -0.82 10.14 -0.47
C SER A 59 -1.38 8.74 -0.15
N LEU A 60 -0.60 7.88 0.49
CA LEU A 60 -1.03 6.55 0.94
C LEU A 60 -2.16 6.65 1.96
N SER A 61 -2.03 7.54 2.94
CA SER A 61 -3.03 7.76 3.99
C SER A 61 -4.30 8.40 3.45
N PHE A 62 -4.16 9.38 2.56
CA PHE A 62 -5.28 10.02 1.87
C PHE A 62 -6.01 9.01 0.97
N GLY A 63 -5.26 8.22 0.21
CA GLY A 63 -5.77 7.11 -0.60
C GLY A 63 -6.46 6.05 0.25
N ALA A 64 -5.94 5.72 1.44
CA ALA A 64 -6.59 4.80 2.38
C ALA A 64 -7.89 5.40 2.96
N MET A 65 -7.94 6.71 3.23
CA MET A 65 -9.15 7.38 3.72
C MET A 65 -10.27 7.38 2.68
N VAL A 66 -9.94 7.72 1.42
CA VAL A 66 -10.91 7.72 0.31
C VAL A 66 -11.27 6.28 -0.07
N GLY A 67 -10.26 5.42 -0.19
CA GLY A 67 -10.39 4.01 -0.52
C GLY A 67 -11.22 3.24 0.50
N GLY A 68 -11.04 3.49 1.80
CA GLY A 68 -11.84 2.87 2.87
C GLY A 68 -13.32 3.27 2.80
N ARG A 69 -13.61 4.56 2.59
CA ARG A 69 -14.98 5.05 2.37
C ARG A 69 -15.60 4.45 1.10
N TRP A 70 -14.79 4.18 0.08
CA TRP A 70 -15.22 3.55 -1.17
C TRP A 70 -15.42 2.04 -1.03
N HIS A 71 -14.58 1.39 -0.20
CA HIS A 71 -14.63 -0.03 0.15
C HIS A 71 -15.97 -0.40 0.80
N ASP A 72 -16.46 0.45 1.70
CA ASP A 72 -17.75 0.26 2.38
C ASP A 72 -18.96 0.38 1.45
N LYS A 73 -18.87 1.17 0.36
CA LYS A 73 -19.98 1.39 -0.57
C LYS A 73 -20.05 0.40 -1.74
N ILE A 74 -18.90 -0.03 -2.28
CA ILE A 74 -18.84 -0.80 -3.55
C ILE A 74 -18.42 -2.27 -3.33
N GLY A 75 -17.89 -2.59 -2.15
CA GLY A 75 -17.45 -3.92 -1.78
C GLY A 75 -16.00 -4.20 -2.20
N PRO A 76 -15.32 -5.11 -1.47
CA PRO A 76 -13.86 -5.18 -1.41
C PRO A 76 -13.15 -5.51 -2.73
N ARG A 77 -13.79 -6.25 -3.63
CA ARG A 77 -13.15 -6.68 -4.88
C ARG A 77 -12.95 -5.57 -5.90
N LYS A 78 -13.88 -4.63 -6.03
CA LYS A 78 -13.80 -3.60 -7.09
C LYS A 78 -12.76 -2.53 -6.75
N VAL A 79 -12.66 -2.17 -5.46
CA VAL A 79 -11.69 -1.18 -4.97
C VAL A 79 -10.25 -1.71 -5.08
N ALA A 80 -10.04 -3.00 -4.79
CA ALA A 80 -8.73 -3.64 -4.97
C ALA A 80 -8.27 -3.65 -6.43
N PHE A 81 -9.17 -3.92 -7.39
CA PHE A 81 -8.82 -3.88 -8.82
C PHE A 81 -8.47 -2.48 -9.31
N THR A 82 -9.23 -1.45 -8.89
CA THR A 82 -8.91 -0.06 -9.24
C THR A 82 -7.61 0.44 -8.63
N GLY A 83 -7.24 -0.04 -7.44
CA GLY A 83 -5.98 0.34 -6.78
C GLY A 83 -4.73 -0.38 -7.33
N VAL A 84 -4.88 -1.53 -7.97
CA VAL A 84 -3.75 -2.24 -8.63
C VAL A 84 -3.55 -1.76 -10.07
N MET A 85 -4.61 -1.25 -10.70
CA MET A 85 -4.59 -0.80 -12.10
C MET A 85 -4.13 0.66 -12.26
N LEU A 86 -3.98 1.40 -11.16
CA LEU A 86 -3.64 2.82 -11.12
C LEU A 86 -2.32 3.00 -10.36
#